data_AF-A0A4Q6A7W1-F1
#
_entry.id   AF-A0A4Q6A7W1-F1
#
_cell.length_a   1.000
_cell.length_b   1.000
_cell.length_c   1.000
_cell.angle_alpha   90.00
_cell.angle_beta   90.00
_cell.angle_gamma   90.00
#
_symmetry.space_group_name_H-M   'P 1'
#
loop_
_entity.id
_entity.type
_entity.pdbx_description
1 polymer ?
#
loop_
_entity_poly.entity_id
_entity_poly.type
_entity_poly.pdbx_seq_one_letter_code
_entity_poly.pdbx_strand_id
1 'polypeptide(L)'
;LAVKDVERYLNPYFTLYQKRKQDSLMHRNIAAGKGKVSVYKKDFFDLVPDSSRQHVAQITESNLRNVERLVKIVSMDTKLRNENLNQFRIAWHKKFTLSFACMLLFLIGAPLGAIIRKGGMGAPVIIAIGFFIIYFIISSTSEKLAQQGAVKPWYGMWMASAILLPIAFIIMAAARNDSPIFSKETYVRLWSILRAMLRKKKTVKP
;
A
#
# COMPACT_ATOMS: atom_id res chain seq x y z
N LEU A 1 -34.43 -8.13 24.27
CA LEU A 1 -33.47 -7.76 23.20
C LEU A 1 -32.72 -9.02 22.82
N ALA A 2 -33.13 -9.62 21.72
CA ALA A 2 -32.83 -11.01 21.38
C ALA A 2 -31.35 -11.17 21.05
N VAL A 3 -30.78 -12.34 21.38
CA VAL A 3 -29.39 -12.74 21.08
C VAL A 3 -28.96 -12.47 19.63
N LYS A 4 -29.93 -12.45 18.69
CA LYS A 4 -29.73 -12.11 17.27
C LYS A 4 -29.27 -10.67 17.03
N ASP A 5 -29.65 -9.72 17.86
CA ASP A 5 -29.23 -8.32 17.70
C ASP A 5 -27.76 -8.18 18.06
N VAL A 6 -27.34 -8.80 19.16
CA VAL A 6 -25.94 -8.82 19.62
C VAL A 6 -25.03 -9.48 18.57
N GLU A 7 -25.46 -10.60 17.98
CA GLU A 7 -24.72 -11.26 16.91
C GLU A 7 -24.58 -10.36 15.67
N ARG A 8 -25.64 -9.63 15.29
CA ARG A 8 -25.62 -8.69 14.16
C ARG A 8 -24.66 -7.51 14.38
N TYR A 9 -24.58 -7.00 15.61
CA TYR A 9 -23.67 -5.92 15.97
C TYR A 9 -22.22 -6.39 16.10
N LEU A 10 -21.97 -7.63 16.53
CA LEU A 10 -20.61 -8.13 16.78
C LEU A 10 -19.96 -8.79 15.56
N ASN A 11 -20.74 -9.34 14.62
CA ASN A 11 -20.22 -10.05 13.43
C ASN A 11 -19.22 -9.23 12.58
N PRO A 12 -19.42 -7.91 12.34
CA PRO A 12 -18.46 -7.09 11.59
C PRO A 12 -17.13 -6.88 12.33
N TYR A 13 -17.12 -7.01 13.66
CA TYR A 13 -15.92 -6.77 14.49
C TYR A 13 -15.11 -8.04 14.75
N PHE A 14 -15.77 -9.21 14.75
CA PHE A 14 -15.07 -10.51 14.84
C PHE A 14 -14.26 -10.84 13.57
N THR A 15 -14.73 -10.42 12.39
CA THR A 15 -14.03 -10.67 11.12
C THR A 15 -12.69 -9.93 10.98
N LEU A 16 -12.45 -8.87 11.77
CA LEU A 16 -11.22 -8.07 11.69
C LEU A 16 -10.08 -8.61 12.59
N TYR A 17 -10.40 -9.42 13.59
CA TYR A 17 -9.41 -10.01 14.52
C TYR A 17 -8.68 -11.24 13.95
N GLN A 18 -9.13 -11.72 12.79
CA GLN A 18 -8.64 -12.96 12.17
C GLN A 18 -7.59 -12.71 11.09
N LYS A 19 -6.72 -11.70 11.26
CA LYS A 19 -5.44 -11.66 10.54
C LYS A 19 -4.28 -12.29 11.35
N ARG A 20 -4.62 -13.10 12.35
CA ARG A 20 -3.73 -14.15 12.86
C ARG A 20 -3.60 -15.17 11.73
N LYS A 21 -2.38 -15.40 11.24
CA LYS A 21 -2.00 -16.32 10.14
C LYS A 21 -3.06 -17.41 9.94
N GLN A 22 -3.61 -17.50 8.72
CA GLN A 22 -4.61 -18.50 8.30
C GLN A 22 -4.18 -19.97 8.59
N ASP A 23 -2.94 -20.18 9.05
CA ASP A 23 -2.31 -21.46 9.41
C ASP A 23 -2.71 -22.01 10.81
N SER A 24 -3.43 -21.27 11.65
CA SER A 24 -3.91 -21.85 12.91
C SER A 24 -5.10 -22.77 12.64
N LEU A 25 -4.97 -24.06 12.96
CA LEU A 25 -6.02 -25.09 12.78
C LEU A 25 -7.41 -24.66 13.30
N MET A 26 -7.42 -23.78 14.32
CA MET A 26 -8.63 -23.20 14.87
C MET A 26 -9.41 -22.33 13.86
N HIS A 27 -8.71 -21.55 13.03
CA HIS A 27 -9.30 -20.72 11.97
C HIS A 27 -10.01 -21.59 10.93
N ARG A 28 -9.38 -22.70 10.53
CA ARG A 28 -9.96 -23.67 9.58
C ARG A 28 -11.19 -24.35 10.16
N ASN A 29 -11.18 -24.68 11.45
CA ASN A 29 -12.29 -25.35 12.12
C ASN A 29 -13.50 -24.42 12.35
N ILE A 30 -13.26 -23.13 12.62
CA ILE A 30 -14.31 -22.11 12.75
C ILE A 30 -14.89 -21.74 11.38
N ALA A 31 -14.03 -21.49 10.37
CA ALA A 31 -14.48 -21.19 9.00
C ALA A 31 -15.19 -22.36 8.32
N ALA A 32 -14.86 -23.60 8.68
CA ALA A 32 -15.57 -24.80 8.23
C ALA A 32 -16.89 -25.06 8.98
N GLY A 33 -17.31 -24.17 9.90
CA GLY A 33 -18.57 -24.30 10.64
C GLY A 33 -18.67 -25.56 11.52
N LYS A 34 -17.54 -26.18 11.88
CA LYS A 34 -17.52 -27.47 12.62
C LYS A 34 -17.56 -27.31 14.14
N GLY A 35 -17.74 -26.09 14.65
CA GLY A 35 -18.07 -25.87 16.06
C GLY A 35 -19.57 -26.00 16.25
N LYS A 36 -20.03 -26.93 17.09
CA LYS A 36 -21.43 -26.99 17.51
C LYS A 36 -21.79 -25.68 18.20
N VAL A 37 -22.47 -24.77 17.49
CA VAL A 37 -23.09 -23.61 18.11
C VAL A 37 -24.23 -24.14 18.98
N SER A 38 -24.03 -24.19 20.29
CA SER A 38 -25.08 -24.55 21.23
C SER A 38 -26.11 -23.42 21.28
N VAL A 39 -27.14 -23.52 20.45
CA VAL A 39 -28.26 -22.58 20.45
C VAL A 39 -29.08 -22.85 21.71
N TYR A 40 -28.92 -21.99 22.72
CA TYR A 40 -29.76 -22.01 23.91
C TYR A 40 -31.19 -21.62 23.52
N LYS A 41 -32.16 -22.51 23.81
CA LYS A 41 -33.60 -22.32 23.46
C LYS A 41 -34.36 -21.36 24.37
N LYS A 42 -33.81 -21.00 25.54
CA LYS A 42 -34.45 -20.08 26.50
C LYS A 42 -33.71 -18.74 26.48
N ASP A 43 -34.45 -17.64 26.46
CA ASP A 43 -33.86 -16.33 26.63
C ASP A 43 -33.23 -16.26 28.02
N PHE A 44 -31.99 -15.76 28.10
CA PHE A 44 -31.21 -15.68 29.34
C PHE A 44 -31.99 -15.01 30.48
N PHE A 45 -32.91 -14.09 30.14
CA PHE A 45 -33.75 -13.36 31.08
C PHE A 45 -34.89 -14.18 31.70
N ASP A 46 -35.26 -15.32 31.09
CA ASP A 46 -36.29 -16.22 31.64
C ASP A 46 -35.76 -17.08 32.79
N LEU A 47 -34.44 -17.22 32.89
CA LEU A 47 -33.74 -18.00 33.93
C LEU A 47 -33.40 -17.15 35.16
N VAL A 48 -33.63 -15.83 35.10
CA VAL A 48 -33.25 -14.87 36.15
C VAL A 48 -34.47 -14.48 36.99
N PRO A 49 -34.44 -14.65 38.33
CA PRO A 49 -35.51 -14.23 39.23
C PRO A 49 -35.82 -12.74 39.11
N ASP A 50 -37.11 -12.37 39.13
CA ASP A 50 -37.61 -11.00 38.92
C ASP A 50 -36.93 -9.95 39.82
N SER A 51 -36.66 -10.30 41.08
CA SER A 51 -35.98 -9.44 42.06
C SER A 51 -34.55 -9.07 41.68
N SER A 52 -33.87 -9.88 40.87
CA SER A 52 -32.46 -9.72 40.51
C SER A 52 -32.23 -9.18 39.09
N ARG A 53 -33.29 -9.07 38.29
CA ARG A 53 -33.21 -8.66 36.87
C ARG A 53 -32.54 -7.30 36.66
N GLN A 54 -32.86 -6.32 37.50
CA GLN A 54 -32.25 -4.98 37.41
C GLN A 54 -30.76 -4.99 37.75
N HIS A 55 -30.35 -5.75 38.77
CA HIS A 55 -28.95 -5.89 39.16
C HIS A 55 -28.12 -6.61 38.08
N VAL A 56 -28.65 -7.71 37.54
CA VAL A 56 -28.03 -8.45 36.43
C VAL A 56 -27.95 -7.58 35.18
N ALA A 57 -28.97 -6.78 34.88
CA ALA A 57 -28.95 -5.84 33.76
C ALA A 57 -27.85 -4.77 33.92
N GLN A 58 -27.70 -4.17 35.10
CA GLN A 58 -26.66 -3.17 35.38
C GLN A 58 -25.24 -3.76 35.29
N ILE A 59 -25.03 -4.98 35.81
CA ILE A 59 -23.75 -5.70 35.68
C ILE A 59 -23.47 -6.02 34.21
N THR A 60 -24.47 -6.49 33.48
CA THR A 60 -24.34 -6.81 32.05
C THR A 60 -23.99 -5.56 31.25
N GLU A 61 -24.65 -4.44 31.52
CA GLU A 61 -24.42 -3.17 30.84
C GLU A 61 -23.02 -2.61 31.12
N SER A 62 -22.56 -2.67 32.38
CA SER A 62 -21.19 -2.25 32.72
C SER A 62 -20.14 -3.15 32.07
N ASN A 63 -20.34 -4.47 32.06
CA ASN A 63 -19.48 -5.41 31.37
C ASN A 63 -19.49 -5.21 29.85
N LEU A 64 -20.65 -4.97 29.23
CA LEU A 64 -20.76 -4.67 27.80
C LEU A 64 -19.98 -3.41 27.42
N ARG A 65 -20.12 -2.33 28.21
CA ARG A 65 -19.34 -1.09 28.01
C ARG A 65 -17.83 -1.35 28.13
N ASN A 66 -17.41 -2.19 29.06
CA ASN A 66 -16.00 -2.56 29.22
C ASN A 66 -15.49 -3.37 28.03
N VAL A 67 -16.27 -4.35 27.56
CA VAL A 67 -15.93 -5.13 26.35
C VAL A 67 -15.86 -4.23 25.12
N GLU A 68 -16.83 -3.33 24.92
CA GLU A 68 -16.83 -2.37 23.81
C GLU A 68 -15.58 -1.49 23.84
N ARG A 69 -15.18 -1.01 25.03
CA ARG A 69 -13.95 -0.23 25.21
C ARG A 69 -12.71 -1.04 24.85
N LEU A 70 -12.60 -2.27 25.34
CA LEU A 70 -11.46 -3.16 25.02
C LEU A 70 -11.38 -3.43 23.52
N VAL A 71 -12.51 -3.72 22.87
CA VAL A 71 -12.57 -3.92 21.42
C VAL A 71 -12.12 -2.68 20.67
N LYS A 72 -12.59 -1.48 21.07
CA LYS A 72 -12.13 -0.21 20.47
C LYS A 72 -10.62 -0.02 20.64
N ILE A 73 -10.08 -0.25 21.84
CA ILE A 73 -8.64 -0.14 22.11
C ILE A 73 -7.84 -1.06 21.20
N VAL A 74 -8.20 -2.34 21.10
CA VAL A 74 -7.41 -3.27 20.27
C VAL A 74 -7.58 -2.98 18.78
N SER A 75 -8.76 -2.51 18.36
CA SER A 75 -8.96 -2.07 16.96
C SER A 75 -8.05 -0.88 16.60
N MET A 76 -7.86 0.06 17.52
CA MET A 76 -6.95 1.20 17.34
C MET A 76 -5.49 0.75 17.36
N ASP A 77 -5.10 -0.08 18.33
CA ASP A 77 -3.74 -0.65 18.41
C ASP A 77 -3.37 -1.40 17.13
N THR A 78 -4.30 -2.17 16.57
CA THR A 78 -4.08 -2.90 15.31
C THR A 78 -3.90 -1.96 14.12
N LYS A 79 -4.63 -0.85 14.06
CA LYS A 79 -4.46 0.18 13.01
C LYS A 79 -3.08 0.83 13.11
N LEU A 80 -2.71 1.29 14.31
CA LEU A 80 -1.40 1.88 14.59
C LEU A 80 -0.26 0.91 14.25
N ARG A 81 -0.39 -0.36 14.64
CA ARG A 81 0.61 -1.38 14.31
C ARG A 81 0.75 -1.59 12.81
N ASN A 82 -0.35 -1.61 12.06
CA ASN A 82 -0.31 -1.71 10.60
C ASN A 82 0.33 -0.48 9.94
N GLU A 83 0.00 0.73 10.42
CA GLU A 83 0.63 1.97 9.95
C GLU A 83 2.14 1.97 10.22
N ASN A 84 2.56 1.58 11.43
CA ASN A 84 3.98 1.44 11.77
C ASN A 84 4.70 0.43 10.88
N LEU A 85 4.09 -0.73 10.61
CA LEU A 85 4.64 -1.72 9.67
C LEU A 85 4.74 -1.17 8.24
N ASN A 86 3.77 -0.37 7.83
CA ASN A 86 3.76 0.29 6.52
C ASN A 86 4.94 1.28 6.41
N GLN A 87 5.12 2.11 7.43
CA GLN A 87 6.24 3.07 7.51
C GLN A 87 7.60 2.38 7.49
N PHE A 88 7.76 1.27 8.22
CA PHE A 88 8.98 0.47 8.19
C PHE A 88 9.30 -0.05 6.78
N ARG A 89 8.30 -0.55 6.05
CA ARG A 89 8.47 -1.04 4.68
C ARG A 89 8.82 0.09 3.71
N ILE A 90 8.18 1.25 3.85
CA ILE A 90 8.48 2.46 3.07
C ILE A 90 9.95 2.85 3.28
N ALA A 91 10.39 2.97 4.53
CA ALA A 91 11.77 3.30 4.87
C ALA A 91 12.78 2.28 4.32
N TRP A 92 12.44 1.00 4.34
CA TRP A 92 13.28 -0.06 3.76
C TRP A 92 13.43 0.15 2.25
N HIS A 93 12.34 0.30 1.50
CA HIS A 93 12.40 0.53 0.06
C HIS A 93 13.07 1.86 -0.32
N LYS A 94 12.89 2.92 0.50
CA LYS A 94 13.50 4.24 0.28
C LYS A 94 15.01 4.18 0.17
N LYS A 95 15.66 3.35 1.00
CA LYS A 95 17.11 3.17 0.96
C LYS A 95 17.57 2.59 -0.38
N PHE A 96 16.86 1.60 -0.91
CA PHE A 96 17.17 1.01 -2.21
C PHE A 96 16.88 1.94 -3.39
N THR A 97 15.73 2.63 -3.36
CA THR A 97 15.34 3.50 -4.46
C THR A 97 16.24 4.74 -4.55
N LEU A 98 16.79 5.21 -3.43
CA LEU A 98 17.77 6.31 -3.44
C LEU A 98 19.07 5.92 -4.16
N SER A 99 19.63 4.75 -3.88
CA SER A 99 20.81 4.25 -4.61
C SER A 99 20.52 4.05 -6.10
N PHE A 100 19.32 3.54 -6.43
CA PHE A 100 18.90 3.38 -7.82
C PHE A 100 18.69 4.72 -8.53
N ALA A 101 18.23 5.75 -7.81
CA ALA A 101 18.09 7.10 -8.35
C ALA A 101 19.44 7.69 -8.78
N CYS A 102 20.48 7.48 -7.97
CA CYS A 102 21.84 7.91 -8.34
C CYS A 102 22.30 7.25 -9.65
N MET A 103 22.03 5.95 -9.84
CA MET A 103 22.32 5.27 -11.10
C MET A 103 21.52 5.88 -12.27
N LEU A 104 20.21 6.09 -12.12
CA LEU A 104 19.39 6.68 -13.18
C LEU A 104 19.86 8.10 -13.57
N LEU A 105 20.20 8.94 -12.59
CA LEU A 105 20.69 10.29 -12.84
C LEU A 105 22.06 10.29 -13.50
N PHE A 106 22.93 9.33 -13.16
CA PHE A 106 24.19 9.12 -13.87
C PHE A 106 23.95 8.70 -15.32
N LEU A 107 23.04 7.76 -15.57
CA LEU A 107 22.65 7.32 -16.91
C LEU A 107 22.06 8.45 -17.75
N ILE A 108 21.44 9.47 -17.14
CA ILE A 108 20.93 10.65 -17.84
C ILE A 108 22.03 11.69 -18.03
N GLY A 109 22.83 11.95 -16.99
CA GLY A 109 23.85 12.99 -16.98
C GLY A 109 25.02 12.71 -17.93
N ALA A 110 25.51 11.47 -17.97
CA ALA A 110 26.62 11.07 -18.84
C ALA A 110 26.34 11.31 -20.34
N PRO A 111 25.23 10.82 -20.94
CA PRO A 111 24.91 11.10 -22.32
C PRO A 111 24.61 12.58 -22.59
N LEU A 112 23.94 13.29 -21.69
CA LEU A 112 23.67 14.72 -21.87
C LEU A 112 24.96 15.56 -21.86
N GLY A 113 25.92 15.21 -21.02
CA GLY A 113 27.25 15.83 -21.01
C GLY A 113 28.05 15.57 -22.30
N ALA A 114 27.91 14.37 -22.88
CA ALA A 114 28.59 14.01 -24.13
C ALA A 114 27.94 14.64 -25.38
N ILE A 115 26.60 14.75 -25.43
CA ILE A 115 25.86 15.31 -26.58
C ILE A 115 26.09 16.83 -26.70
N ILE A 116 26.05 17.57 -25.59
CA ILE A 116 26.00 19.03 -25.60
C ILE A 116 27.44 19.59 -25.66
N ARG A 117 28.07 19.58 -26.85
CA ARG A 117 29.42 20.15 -27.05
C ARG A 117 29.47 21.68 -27.17
N LYS A 118 28.32 22.36 -27.33
CA LYS A 118 28.22 23.80 -27.63
C LYS A 118 27.83 24.69 -26.44
N GLY A 119 27.74 24.13 -25.23
CA GLY A 119 27.53 24.88 -23.98
C GLY A 119 28.73 24.71 -23.06
N GLY A 120 29.07 25.73 -22.26
CA GLY A 120 30.10 25.59 -21.21
C GLY A 120 29.74 24.49 -20.20
N MET A 121 30.70 24.14 -19.33
CA MET A 121 30.59 23.00 -18.38
C MET A 121 29.30 22.98 -17.53
N GLY A 122 28.60 24.12 -17.35
CA GLY A 122 27.38 24.23 -16.57
C GLY A 122 26.08 23.77 -17.24
N ALA A 123 25.98 23.78 -18.58
CA ALA A 123 24.73 23.43 -19.27
C ALA A 123 24.22 22.00 -18.96
N PRO A 124 25.05 20.94 -19.02
CA PRO A 124 24.60 19.59 -18.65
C PRO A 124 24.28 19.47 -17.15
N VAL A 125 24.97 20.23 -16.29
CA VAL A 125 24.74 20.22 -14.83
C VAL A 125 23.35 20.76 -14.49
N ILE A 126 22.94 21.88 -15.09
CA ILE A 126 21.62 22.48 -14.84
C ILE A 126 20.50 21.52 -15.27
N ILE A 127 20.66 20.86 -16.41
CA ILE A 127 19.67 19.87 -16.90
C ILE A 127 19.61 18.66 -15.94
N ALA A 128 20.75 18.18 -15.45
CA ALA A 128 20.79 17.08 -14.47
C ALA A 128 20.08 17.45 -13.15
N ILE A 129 20.28 18.68 -12.65
CA ILE A 129 19.57 19.20 -11.46
C ILE A 129 18.05 19.25 -11.72
N GLY A 130 17.63 19.68 -12.91
CA GLY A 130 16.22 19.67 -13.30
C GLY A 130 15.59 18.29 -13.20
N PHE A 131 16.25 17.26 -13.75
CA PHE A 131 15.79 15.87 -13.63
C PHE A 131 15.79 15.37 -12.17
N PHE A 132 16.77 15.77 -11.36
CA PHE A 132 16.81 15.44 -9.94
C PHE A 132 15.60 16.02 -9.19
N ILE A 133 15.24 17.28 -9.46
CA ILE A 133 14.07 17.92 -8.85
C ILE A 133 12.78 17.20 -9.25
N ILE A 134 12.61 16.88 -10.54
CA ILE A 134 11.44 16.13 -11.02
C ILE A 134 11.34 14.77 -10.32
N TYR A 135 12.46 14.03 -10.24
CA TYR A 135 12.52 12.77 -9.51
C TYR A 135 12.11 12.95 -8.04
N PHE A 136 12.66 13.96 -7.36
CA PHE A 136 12.37 14.23 -5.95
C PHE A 136 10.89 14.57 -5.71
N ILE A 137 10.28 15.40 -6.57
CA ILE A 137 8.85 15.74 -6.46
C ILE A 137 7.98 14.50 -6.62
N ILE A 138 8.24 13.67 -7.64
CA ILE A 138 7.46 12.44 -7.86
C ILE A 138 7.66 11.47 -6.70
N SER A 139 8.90 11.28 -6.25
CA SER A 139 9.23 10.40 -5.12
C SER A 139 8.61 10.87 -3.81
N SER A 140 8.55 12.18 -3.56
CA SER A 140 7.94 12.75 -2.36
C SER A 140 6.43 12.57 -2.37
N THR A 141 5.77 12.82 -3.51
CA THR A 141 4.33 12.59 -3.66
C THR A 141 3.99 11.11 -3.53
N SER A 142 4.79 10.22 -4.14
CA SER A 142 4.55 8.77 -4.08
C SER A 142 4.78 8.18 -2.70
N GLU A 143 5.74 8.71 -1.94
CA GLU A 143 5.95 8.39 -0.53
C GLU A 143 4.73 8.78 0.31
N LYS A 144 4.19 9.99 0.13
CA LYS A 144 2.96 10.43 0.82
C LYS A 144 1.76 9.54 0.52
N LEU A 145 1.59 9.14 -0.74
CA LEU A 145 0.52 8.22 -1.15
C LEU A 145 0.68 6.83 -0.50
N ALA A 146 1.91 6.35 -0.34
CA ALA A 146 2.18 5.09 0.36
C ALA A 146 1.93 5.21 1.86
N GLN A 147 2.30 6.33 2.48
CA GLN A 147 2.08 6.60 3.91
C GLN A 147 0.58 6.63 4.25
N GLN A 148 -0.25 7.24 3.40
CA GLN A 148 -1.70 7.27 3.55
C GLN A 148 -2.39 5.93 3.26
N GLY A 149 -1.64 4.90 2.85
CA GLY A 149 -2.20 3.58 2.52
C GLY A 149 -2.98 3.53 1.20
N ALA A 150 -2.96 4.62 0.39
CA ALA A 150 -3.62 4.66 -0.92
C ALA A 150 -2.95 3.72 -1.92
N VAL A 151 -1.62 3.55 -1.82
CA VAL A 151 -0.84 2.60 -2.61
C VAL A 151 0.01 1.71 -1.71
N LYS A 152 0.28 0.46 -2.14
CA LYS A 152 1.20 -0.41 -1.40
C LYS A 152 2.61 0.22 -1.38
N PRO A 153 3.39 0.11 -0.28
CA PRO A 153 4.74 0.66 -0.17
C PRO A 153 5.65 0.34 -1.34
N TRP A 154 5.60 -0.90 -1.82
CA TRP A 154 6.39 -1.34 -2.98
C TRP A 154 6.12 -0.49 -4.21
N TYR A 155 4.84 -0.28 -4.57
CA TYR A 155 4.51 0.52 -5.75
C TYR A 155 4.82 1.99 -5.57
N GLY A 156 4.48 2.56 -4.41
CA GLY A 156 4.74 3.98 -4.13
C GLY A 156 6.22 4.34 -4.22
N MET A 157 7.10 3.52 -3.64
CA MET A 157 8.53 3.83 -3.62
C MET A 157 9.22 3.67 -4.98
N TRP A 158 8.80 2.68 -5.79
CA TRP A 158 9.40 2.44 -7.11
C TRP A 158 8.78 3.28 -8.23
N MET A 159 7.68 3.99 -7.97
CA MET A 159 6.95 4.74 -8.99
C MET A 159 7.82 5.78 -9.70
N ALA A 160 8.60 6.57 -8.94
CA ALA A 160 9.50 7.58 -9.50
C ALA A 160 10.58 6.94 -10.39
N SER A 161 11.18 5.84 -9.93
CA SER A 161 12.19 5.09 -10.69
C SER A 161 11.60 4.46 -11.96
N ALA A 162 10.40 3.89 -11.88
CA ALA A 162 9.72 3.27 -13.01
C ALA A 162 9.36 4.27 -14.12
N ILE A 163 9.08 5.53 -13.76
CA ILE A 163 8.82 6.61 -14.73
C ILE A 163 10.13 7.13 -15.33
N LEU A 164 11.19 7.29 -14.52
CA LEU A 164 12.45 7.88 -14.96
C LEU A 164 13.33 6.91 -15.77
N LEU A 165 13.24 5.61 -15.49
CA LEU A 165 14.01 4.56 -16.19
C LEU A 165 13.81 4.54 -17.72
N PRO A 166 12.58 4.51 -18.27
CA PRO A 166 12.39 4.56 -19.72
C PRO A 166 12.91 5.87 -20.33
N ILE A 167 12.79 6.99 -19.62
CA ILE A 167 13.32 8.29 -20.05
C ILE A 167 14.84 8.22 -20.14
N ALA A 168 15.50 7.69 -19.12
CA ALA A 168 16.95 7.50 -19.08
C ALA A 168 17.46 6.63 -20.24
N PHE A 169 16.80 5.50 -20.49
CA PHE A 169 17.17 4.60 -21.58
C PHE A 169 17.07 5.26 -22.96
N ILE A 170 16.06 6.11 -23.16
CA ILE A 170 15.86 6.81 -24.42
C ILE A 170 16.89 7.92 -24.62
N ILE A 171 17.20 8.69 -23.59
CA ILE A 171 18.26 9.72 -23.66
C ILE A 171 19.60 9.05 -23.98
N MET A 172 19.89 7.92 -23.35
CA MET A 172 21.08 7.12 -23.64
C MET A 172 21.09 6.60 -25.09
N ALA A 173 19.96 6.09 -25.59
CA ALA A 173 19.85 5.63 -26.98
C ALA A 173 19.96 6.79 -27.99
N ALA A 174 19.42 7.96 -27.66
CA ALA A 174 19.51 9.16 -28.49
C ALA A 174 20.95 9.67 -28.58
N ALA A 175 21.69 9.64 -27.46
CA ALA A 175 23.11 9.98 -27.41
C ALA A 175 23.98 9.03 -28.23
N ARG A 176 23.64 7.74 -28.27
CA ARG A 176 24.35 6.76 -29.09
C ARG A 176 24.20 7.01 -30.59
N ASN A 177 23.03 7.49 -31.01
CA ASN A 177 22.64 7.56 -32.42
C ASN A 177 22.82 8.96 -33.05
N ASP A 178 23.46 9.91 -32.34
CA ASP A 178 23.57 11.34 -32.67
C ASP A 178 22.24 12.02 -33.07
N SER A 179 21.12 11.38 -32.72
CA SER A 179 19.80 11.87 -33.08
C SER A 179 19.43 13.05 -32.18
N PRO A 180 18.84 14.13 -32.73
CA PRO A 180 18.37 15.25 -31.91
C PRO A 180 17.43 14.73 -30.82
N ILE A 181 17.72 15.11 -29.57
CA ILE A 181 16.96 14.73 -28.37
C ILE A 181 15.45 15.09 -28.52
N PHE A 182 15.16 16.08 -29.37
CA PHE A 182 13.83 16.61 -29.70
C PHE A 182 13.24 16.11 -31.03
N SER A 183 13.67 14.97 -31.56
CA SER A 183 13.02 14.42 -32.76
C SER A 183 11.64 13.82 -32.41
N LYS A 184 10.65 14.05 -33.29
CA LYS A 184 9.30 13.49 -33.18
C LYS A 184 9.33 11.95 -33.14
N GLU A 185 10.33 11.34 -33.76
CA GLU A 185 10.55 9.89 -33.79
C GLU A 185 10.91 9.31 -32.41
N THR A 186 11.74 10.01 -31.64
CA THR A 186 12.11 9.62 -30.27
C THR A 186 10.88 9.54 -29.36
N TYR A 187 9.95 10.50 -29.51
CA TYR A 187 8.69 10.53 -28.76
C TYR A 187 7.72 9.41 -29.19
N VAL A 188 7.61 9.13 -30.49
CA VAL A 188 6.78 8.01 -30.99
C VAL A 188 7.31 6.67 -30.48
N ARG A 189 8.64 6.49 -30.41
CA ARG A 189 9.27 5.30 -29.80
C ARG A 189 8.98 5.20 -28.31
N LEU A 190 9.07 6.29 -27.54
CA LEU A 190 8.67 6.35 -26.12
C LEU A 190 7.24 5.83 -25.93
N TRP A 191 6.29 6.37 -26.70
CA TRP A 191 4.89 5.99 -26.62
C TRP A 191 4.64 4.53 -27.06
N SER A 192 5.42 4.01 -28.00
CA SER A 192 5.33 2.60 -28.43
C SER A 192 5.81 1.62 -27.35
N ILE A 193 6.90 1.94 -26.65
CA ILE A 193 7.46 1.09 -25.58
C ILE A 193 6.56 1.14 -24.34
N LEU A 194 6.09 2.33 -23.95
CA LEU A 194 5.12 2.49 -22.88
C LEU A 194 3.82 1.72 -23.19
N ARG A 195 3.30 1.82 -24.42
CA ARG A 195 2.14 1.03 -24.85
C ARG A 195 2.42 -0.47 -24.87
N ALA A 196 3.61 -0.90 -25.28
CA ALA A 196 3.97 -2.33 -25.29
C ALA A 196 4.02 -2.92 -23.87
N MET A 197 4.56 -2.17 -22.90
CA MET A 197 4.54 -2.58 -21.49
C MET A 197 3.12 -2.64 -20.92
N LEU A 198 2.22 -1.74 -21.33
CA LEU A 198 0.81 -1.74 -20.93
C LEU A 198 -0.03 -2.81 -21.64
N ARG A 199 0.35 -3.24 -22.86
CA ARG A 199 -0.41 -4.19 -23.69
C ARG A 199 -0.20 -5.66 -23.31
N LYS A 200 0.81 -5.99 -22.49
CA LYS A 200 1.16 -7.39 -22.14
C LYS A 200 0.23 -8.08 -21.12
N LYS A 201 -0.94 -7.52 -20.79
CA LYS A 201 -1.91 -8.10 -19.82
C LYS A 201 -3.15 -8.77 -20.43
N LYS A 202 -3.16 -9.08 -21.73
CA LYS A 202 -4.21 -9.89 -22.38
C LYS A 202 -3.61 -11.09 -23.11
N THR A 203 -3.28 -12.15 -22.38
CA THR A 203 -3.33 -13.52 -22.91
C THR A 203 -3.95 -14.40 -21.82
N VAL A 204 -5.29 -14.40 -21.80
CA VAL A 204 -6.09 -15.44 -21.17
C VAL A 204 -5.83 -16.72 -21.95
N LYS A 205 -5.42 -17.80 -21.29
CA LYS A 205 -5.49 -19.15 -21.88
C LYS A 205 -6.81 -19.81 -21.45
N PRO A 206 -7.46 -20.56 -22.35
CA PRO A 206 -8.69 -21.30 -22.07
C PRO A 206 -8.46 -22.42 -21.05
#